data_AF-A0AAV7XQK1-F1
#
_entry.id   AF-A0AAV7XQK1-F1
#
_cell.length_a   1.000
_cell.length_b   1.000
_cell.length_c   1.000
_cell.angle_alpha   90.00
_cell.angle_beta   90.00
_cell.angle_gamma   90.00
#
_symmetry.space_group_name_H-M   'P 1'
#
loop_
_entity.id
_entity.type
_entity.pdbx_description
1 polymer ?
#
loop_
_entity_poly.entity_id
_entity_poly.type
_entity_poly.pdbx_seq_one_letter_code
_entity_poly.pdbx_strand_id
1 'polypeptide(L)'
;MWLGVLGLLAVVGVGDCLKVTRVPFKDCYEDPASSESIYDFTMPDLWGTRNISLSSYRGKQEPGANATEIWNGIKYVRPGHGFEPNFQLFSKIEANGENEVPLYVYLKKMCPSTRTGHGETKNLHYFPLKSDDLRWNFEKFLIDRTGRPWRRFDPTFNPMDMISHVQELIKAPPRAPGRKQIHDCL
;
A
#
# COMPACT_ATOMS: atom_id res chain seq x y z
N MET A 1 -12.56 -43.07 -69.10
CA MET A 1 -13.63 -43.73 -68.31
C MET A 1 -13.06 -44.04 -66.93
N TRP A 2 -13.26 -43.14 -65.97
CA TRP A 2 -13.09 -43.38 -64.53
C TRP A 2 -14.28 -42.70 -63.88
N LEU A 3 -15.21 -43.52 -63.39
CA LEU A 3 -16.41 -43.09 -62.67
C LEU A 3 -16.05 -42.99 -61.19
N GLY A 4 -15.94 -41.77 -60.66
CA GLY A 4 -15.85 -41.50 -59.23
C GLY A 4 -17.21 -41.03 -58.72
N VAL A 5 -17.90 -41.88 -57.97
CA VAL A 5 -19.19 -41.58 -57.35
C VAL A 5 -18.98 -40.58 -56.22
N LEU A 6 -19.54 -39.38 -56.36
CA LEU A 6 -19.68 -38.39 -55.29
C LEU A 6 -20.78 -38.85 -54.33
N GLY A 7 -20.38 -39.49 -53.23
CA GLY A 7 -21.26 -39.74 -52.09
C GLY A 7 -21.46 -38.46 -51.28
N LEU A 8 -22.66 -37.89 -51.33
CA LEU A 8 -23.08 -36.80 -50.46
C LEU A 8 -23.38 -37.36 -49.06
N LEU A 9 -22.41 -37.26 -48.15
CA LEU A 9 -22.63 -37.57 -46.74
C LEU A 9 -23.21 -36.32 -46.05
N ALA A 10 -24.53 -36.26 -45.89
CA ALA A 10 -25.16 -35.25 -45.05
C ALA A 10 -24.94 -35.62 -43.57
N VAL A 11 -23.87 -35.09 -42.97
CA VAL A 11 -23.67 -35.15 -41.52
C VAL A 11 -24.55 -34.07 -40.90
N VAL A 12 -25.69 -34.48 -40.35
CA VAL A 12 -26.49 -33.64 -39.45
C VAL A 12 -25.73 -33.59 -38.12
N GLY A 13 -24.74 -32.70 -38.04
CA GLY A 13 -24.07 -32.38 -36.80
C GLY A 13 -25.06 -31.68 -35.88
N VAL A 14 -25.53 -32.39 -34.85
CA VAL A 14 -26.20 -31.77 -33.70
C VAL A 14 -25.17 -30.84 -33.09
N GLY A 15 -25.33 -29.53 -33.31
CA GLY A 15 -24.42 -28.53 -32.79
C GLY A 15 -24.51 -28.52 -31.28
N ASP A 16 -23.59 -29.23 -30.62
CA ASP A 16 -23.37 -29.07 -29.19
C ASP A 16 -23.07 -27.58 -28.94
N CYS A 17 -23.99 -26.90 -28.25
CA CYS A 17 -23.79 -25.55 -27.76
C CYS A 17 -22.44 -25.51 -27.03
N LEU A 18 -21.45 -24.81 -27.58
CA LEU A 18 -20.14 -24.63 -26.97
C LEU A 18 -20.32 -24.09 -25.55
N LYS A 19 -20.23 -24.97 -24.55
CA LYS A 19 -20.36 -24.59 -23.14
C LYS A 19 -19.10 -23.83 -22.75
N VAL A 20 -19.20 -22.51 -22.64
CA VAL A 20 -18.13 -21.67 -22.12
C VAL A 20 -18.03 -21.88 -20.61
N THR A 21 -16.96 -22.53 -20.16
CA THR A 21 -16.63 -22.66 -18.73
C THR A 21 -15.87 -21.43 -18.24
N ARG A 22 -16.39 -20.77 -17.20
CA ARG A 22 -15.71 -19.66 -16.53
C ARG A 22 -14.78 -20.21 -15.44
N VAL A 23 -13.54 -19.73 -15.40
CA VAL A 23 -12.59 -19.98 -14.30
C VAL A 23 -12.44 -18.71 -13.47
N PRO A 24 -12.28 -18.83 -12.14
CA PRO A 24 -12.24 -17.66 -11.25
C PRO A 24 -10.96 -16.83 -11.42
N PHE A 25 -9.83 -17.49 -11.75
CA PHE A 25 -8.56 -16.85 -12.02
C PHE A 25 -7.67 -17.77 -12.86
N LYS A 26 -6.62 -17.19 -13.43
CA LYS A 26 -5.47 -17.88 -14.03
C LYS A 26 -4.22 -17.12 -13.66
N ASP A 27 -3.14 -17.85 -13.44
CA ASP A 27 -1.84 -17.24 -13.22
C ASP A 27 -1.32 -16.57 -14.50
N CYS A 28 -0.58 -15.49 -14.32
CA CYS A 28 0.11 -14.82 -15.41
C CYS A 28 1.36 -15.62 -15.83
N TYR A 29 1.80 -15.45 -17.07
CA TYR A 29 3.06 -16.01 -17.54
C TYR A 29 4.23 -15.17 -17.02
N GLU A 30 5.27 -15.83 -16.53
CA GLU A 30 6.57 -15.22 -16.26
C GLU A 30 7.51 -15.52 -17.44
N ASP A 31 7.95 -14.49 -18.15
CA ASP A 31 8.98 -14.62 -19.17
C ASP A 31 10.36 -14.38 -18.53
N PRO A 32 11.19 -15.43 -18.35
CA PRO A 32 12.50 -15.29 -17.73
C PRO A 32 13.49 -14.46 -18.56
N ALA A 33 13.20 -14.19 -19.84
CA ALA A 33 14.01 -13.35 -20.69
C ALA A 33 13.62 -11.86 -20.64
N SER A 34 12.47 -11.54 -20.06
CA SER A 34 11.95 -10.17 -19.99
C SER A 34 12.10 -9.58 -18.58
N SER A 35 12.47 -8.31 -18.52
CA SER A 35 12.46 -7.51 -17.29
C SER A 35 11.40 -6.41 -17.31
N GLU A 36 10.51 -6.44 -18.31
CA GLU A 36 9.45 -5.45 -18.48
C GLU A 36 8.52 -5.44 -17.27
N SER A 37 8.20 -4.24 -16.83
CA SER A 37 7.28 -3.98 -15.75
C SER A 37 6.10 -3.19 -16.27
N ILE A 38 4.95 -3.29 -15.59
CA ILE A 38 3.78 -2.45 -15.89
C ILE A 38 4.13 -0.95 -15.89
N TYR A 39 5.15 -0.56 -15.14
CA TYR A 39 5.62 0.81 -15.03
C TYR A 39 6.37 1.33 -16.28
N ASP A 40 6.73 0.46 -17.22
CA ASP A 40 7.41 0.84 -18.46
C ASP A 40 6.42 1.24 -19.57
N PHE A 41 5.12 1.12 -19.31
CA PHE A 41 4.05 1.43 -20.25
C PHE A 41 3.43 2.82 -20.00
N THR A 42 2.82 3.35 -21.05
CA THR A 42 1.97 4.55 -20.99
C THR A 42 0.58 4.22 -21.53
N MET A 43 -0.45 4.85 -20.98
CA MET A 43 -1.84 4.65 -21.39
C MET A 43 -2.57 5.99 -21.49
N PRO A 44 -3.47 6.19 -22.46
CA PRO A 44 -4.30 7.39 -22.50
C PRO A 44 -5.21 7.45 -21.27
N ASP A 45 -5.48 8.65 -20.78
CA ASP A 45 -6.46 8.85 -19.72
C ASP A 45 -7.89 8.62 -20.22
N LEU A 46 -8.84 8.64 -19.29
CA LEU A 46 -10.26 8.35 -19.59
C LEU A 46 -10.84 9.25 -20.69
N TRP A 47 -10.32 10.47 -20.82
CA TRP A 47 -10.77 11.44 -21.81
C TRP A 47 -9.95 11.44 -23.10
N GLY A 48 -8.91 10.59 -23.20
CA GLY A 48 -7.99 10.56 -24.34
C GLY A 48 -7.18 11.85 -24.51
N THR A 49 -7.11 12.68 -23.48
CA THR A 49 -6.52 14.02 -23.55
C THR A 49 -5.02 14.02 -23.27
N ARG A 50 -4.53 13.00 -22.58
CA ARG A 50 -3.11 12.85 -22.22
C ARG A 50 -2.74 11.38 -22.07
N ASN A 51 -1.50 11.06 -22.41
CA ASN A 51 -0.89 9.78 -22.08
C ASN A 51 -0.28 9.85 -20.69
N ILE A 52 -0.68 8.92 -19.83
CA ILE A 52 -0.21 8.77 -18.46
C ILE A 52 0.85 7.68 -18.44
N SER A 53 2.06 8.03 -18.02
CA SER A 53 3.09 7.03 -17.74
C SER A 53 2.79 6.29 -16.44
N LEU A 54 2.77 4.97 -16.49
CA LEU A 54 2.50 4.16 -15.30
C LEU A 54 3.63 4.25 -14.28
N SER A 55 4.86 4.57 -14.69
CA SER A 55 5.97 4.86 -13.78
C SER A 55 5.65 5.94 -12.75
N SER A 56 4.76 6.87 -13.07
CA SER A 56 4.32 7.93 -12.16
C SER A 56 3.59 7.42 -10.91
N TYR A 57 3.10 6.19 -10.92
CA TYR A 57 2.42 5.53 -9.80
C TYR A 57 3.31 4.58 -9.00
N ARG A 58 4.54 4.31 -9.45
CA ARG A 58 5.45 3.38 -8.77
C ARG A 58 5.68 3.83 -7.33
N GLY A 59 5.34 2.99 -6.35
CA GLY A 59 5.48 3.31 -4.92
C GLY A 59 4.42 4.26 -4.34
N LYS A 60 3.51 4.81 -5.15
CA LYS A 60 2.43 5.70 -4.68
C LYS A 60 1.18 4.90 -4.34
N GLN A 61 1.04 4.56 -3.05
CA GLN A 61 -0.03 3.67 -2.58
C GLN A 61 -1.31 4.38 -2.14
N GLU A 62 -1.31 5.73 -2.07
CA GLU A 62 -2.49 6.53 -1.75
C GLU A 62 -2.78 7.54 -2.89
N PRO A 63 -3.20 7.06 -4.07
CA PRO A 63 -3.41 7.91 -5.25
C PRO A 63 -4.68 8.76 -5.17
N GLY A 64 -5.59 8.50 -4.22
CA GLY A 64 -6.85 9.25 -4.07
C GLY A 64 -6.59 10.75 -3.93
N ALA A 65 -7.24 11.55 -4.77
CA ALA A 65 -7.10 12.99 -4.84
C ALA A 65 -7.80 13.71 -3.67
N ASN A 66 -8.90 13.14 -3.17
CA ASN A 66 -9.72 13.75 -2.12
C ASN A 66 -10.27 12.68 -1.15
N ALA A 67 -10.89 13.16 -0.07
CA ALA A 67 -11.44 12.29 0.97
C ALA A 67 -12.44 11.27 0.41
N THR A 68 -13.29 11.67 -0.55
CA THR A 68 -14.29 10.78 -1.14
C THR A 68 -13.66 9.59 -1.86
N GLU A 69 -12.60 9.83 -2.63
CA GLU A 69 -11.89 8.76 -3.34
C GLU A 69 -11.19 7.80 -2.38
N ILE A 70 -10.55 8.33 -1.33
CA ILE A 70 -9.91 7.51 -0.28
C ILE A 70 -10.97 6.65 0.41
N TRP A 71 -12.10 7.24 0.81
CA TRP A 71 -13.21 6.53 1.43
C TRP A 71 -13.79 5.43 0.53
N ASN A 72 -14.01 5.73 -0.75
CA ASN A 72 -14.50 4.74 -1.70
C ASN A 72 -13.50 3.61 -1.92
N GLY A 73 -12.19 3.91 -1.94
CA GLY A 73 -11.12 2.92 -2.02
C GLY A 73 -11.17 1.94 -0.84
N ILE A 74 -11.28 2.46 0.39
CA ILE A 74 -11.39 1.65 1.60
C ILE A 74 -12.65 0.79 1.59
N LYS A 75 -13.80 1.40 1.28
CA LYS A 75 -15.12 0.76 1.38
C LYS A 75 -15.39 -0.27 0.29
N TYR A 76 -14.94 -0.02 -0.94
CA TYR A 76 -15.34 -0.80 -2.11
C TYR A 76 -14.19 -1.52 -2.82
N VAL A 77 -12.93 -1.14 -2.60
CA VAL A 77 -11.78 -1.71 -3.33
C VAL A 77 -10.90 -2.56 -2.41
N ARG A 78 -10.28 -1.95 -1.40
CA ARG A 78 -9.42 -2.65 -0.44
C ARG A 78 -9.37 -1.88 0.88
N PRO A 79 -9.82 -2.45 2.02
CA PRO A 79 -10.26 -3.84 2.19
C PRO A 79 -11.52 -4.22 1.41
N GLY A 80 -12.35 -3.26 1.03
CA GLY A 80 -13.57 -3.51 0.28
C GLY A 80 -14.68 -4.08 1.18
N HIS A 81 -15.68 -4.72 0.56
CA HIS A 81 -16.77 -5.41 1.26
C HIS A 81 -17.57 -4.54 2.25
N GLY A 82 -17.64 -3.23 2.02
CA GLY A 82 -18.33 -2.31 2.93
C GLY A 82 -17.56 -2.02 4.22
N PHE A 83 -16.26 -2.31 4.26
CA PHE A 83 -15.42 -2.02 5.42
C PHE A 83 -15.41 -0.52 5.73
N GLU A 84 -15.59 -0.19 7.01
CA GLU A 84 -15.56 1.18 7.53
C GLU A 84 -14.62 1.22 8.75
N PRO A 85 -13.57 2.07 8.73
CA PRO A 85 -12.73 2.30 9.90
C PRO A 85 -13.54 2.82 11.08
N ASN A 86 -13.36 2.20 12.24
CA ASN A 86 -13.99 2.62 13.50
C ASN A 86 -13.17 3.67 14.26
N PHE A 87 -12.30 4.39 13.55
CA PHE A 87 -11.43 5.42 14.09
C PHE A 87 -11.34 6.60 13.12
N GLN A 88 -10.93 7.75 13.64
CA GLN A 88 -10.84 8.99 12.86
C GLN A 88 -9.74 8.88 11.79
N LEU A 89 -10.10 9.18 10.55
CA LEU A 89 -9.16 9.46 9.46
C LEU A 89 -8.98 10.97 9.30
N PHE A 90 -7.77 11.40 8.97
CA PHE A 90 -7.45 12.80 8.71
C PHE A 90 -7.19 13.02 7.21
N SER A 91 -7.17 14.29 6.80
CA SER A 91 -6.79 14.66 5.43
C SER A 91 -5.40 14.14 5.08
N LYS A 92 -5.17 13.86 3.79
CA LYS A 92 -3.85 13.48 3.27
C LYS A 92 -2.84 14.61 3.52
N ILE A 93 -1.66 14.25 4.02
CA ILE A 93 -0.57 15.17 4.36
C ILE A 93 0.76 14.60 3.88
N GLU A 94 1.80 15.43 3.87
CA GLU A 94 3.19 14.98 3.75
C GLU A 94 3.75 14.73 5.17
N ALA A 95 4.29 13.53 5.40
CA ALA A 95 4.88 13.14 6.68
C ALA A 95 6.42 13.20 6.68
N ASN A 96 7.02 13.32 5.50
CA ASN A 96 8.45 13.49 5.26
C ASN A 96 8.67 14.55 4.18
N GLY A 97 9.91 15.03 4.06
CA GLY A 97 10.30 15.99 3.03
C GLY A 97 10.12 17.45 3.45
N GLU A 98 10.23 18.36 2.49
CA GLU A 98 10.21 19.81 2.73
C GLU A 98 8.87 20.30 3.29
N ASN A 99 7.74 19.72 2.87
CA ASN A 99 6.41 20.15 3.33
C ASN A 99 5.83 19.25 4.43
N GLU A 100 6.68 18.52 5.15
CA GLU A 100 6.22 17.66 6.24
C GLU A 100 5.49 18.46 7.32
N VAL A 101 4.36 17.93 7.80
CA VAL A 101 3.56 18.65 8.81
C VAL A 101 4.25 18.68 10.18
N PRO A 102 4.04 19.74 11.00
CA PRO A 102 4.74 19.93 12.27
C PRO A 102 4.62 18.75 13.26
N LEU A 103 3.49 18.03 13.23
CA LEU A 103 3.28 16.86 14.07
C LEU A 103 4.33 15.77 13.79
N TYR A 104 4.59 15.44 12.52
CA TYR A 104 5.54 14.38 12.19
C TYR A 104 6.99 14.81 12.39
N VAL A 105 7.31 16.10 12.22
CA VAL A 105 8.61 16.65 12.64
C VAL A 105 8.86 16.38 14.12
N TYR A 106 7.87 16.69 14.97
CA TYR A 106 7.96 16.46 16.41
C TYR A 106 8.10 14.97 16.75
N LEU A 107 7.27 14.10 16.17
CA LEU A 107 7.28 12.67 16.47
C LEU A 107 8.59 11.99 16.05
N LYS A 108 9.12 12.31 14.86
CA LYS A 108 10.39 11.74 14.37
C LYS A 108 11.59 12.19 15.20
N LYS A 109 11.60 13.46 15.63
CA LYS A 109 12.62 13.99 16.55
C LYS A 109 12.60 13.31 17.92
N MET A 110 11.41 13.02 18.46
CA MET A 110 11.26 12.44 19.80
C MET A 110 11.42 10.93 19.83
N CYS A 111 11.20 10.24 18.71
CA CYS A 111 11.34 8.80 18.60
C CYS A 111 12.25 8.43 17.41
N PRO A 112 13.51 8.01 17.69
CA PRO A 112 14.46 7.60 16.65
C PRO A 112 13.87 6.54 15.71
N SER A 113 14.33 6.55 14.46
CA SER A 113 13.90 5.60 13.44
C SER A 113 14.10 4.14 13.86
N THR A 114 13.16 3.28 13.48
CA THR A 114 13.21 1.82 13.69
C THR A 114 14.22 1.12 12.77
N ARG A 115 14.77 1.83 11.78
CA ARG A 115 15.75 1.35 10.81
C ARG A 115 16.95 2.27 10.69
N THR A 116 18.12 1.70 10.43
CA THR A 116 19.41 2.40 10.28
C THR A 116 19.58 3.14 8.94
N GLY A 117 18.68 2.94 7.97
CA GLY A 117 18.68 3.64 6.69
C GLY A 117 17.35 3.53 5.95
N HIS A 118 17.25 4.22 4.80
CA HIS A 118 16.03 4.25 3.98
C HIS A 118 15.82 2.98 3.14
N GLY A 119 16.87 2.19 2.90
CA GLY A 119 16.81 1.09 1.94
C GLY A 119 16.75 1.62 0.50
N GLU A 120 15.85 1.07 -0.32
CA GLU A 120 15.70 1.48 -1.71
C GLU A 120 14.96 2.82 -1.83
N THR A 121 15.65 3.84 -2.36
CA THR A 121 15.12 5.22 -2.44
C THR A 121 14.32 5.50 -3.70
N LYS A 122 14.35 4.63 -4.72
CA LYS A 122 13.67 4.85 -6.02
C LYS A 122 12.14 4.97 -5.92
N ASN A 123 11.57 4.47 -4.81
CA ASN A 123 10.14 4.51 -4.55
C ASN A 123 9.76 5.61 -3.54
N LEU A 124 10.72 6.44 -3.10
CA LEU A 124 10.48 7.54 -2.17
C LEU A 124 10.29 8.83 -2.95
N HIS A 125 9.10 9.41 -2.83
CA HIS A 125 8.67 10.57 -3.61
C HIS A 125 8.67 11.86 -2.77
N TYR A 126 9.79 12.14 -2.11
CA TYR A 126 9.96 13.35 -1.30
C TYR A 126 11.43 13.72 -1.18
N PHE A 127 11.71 14.99 -0.89
CA PHE A 127 13.05 15.52 -0.64
C PHE A 127 12.95 16.67 0.37
N PRO A 128 13.97 16.93 1.22
CA PRO A 128 15.19 16.13 1.42
C PRO A 128 14.94 14.82 2.18
N LEU A 129 15.83 13.85 1.99
CA LEU A 129 15.84 12.60 2.78
C LEU A 129 16.59 12.83 4.10
N LYS A 130 15.98 12.45 5.23
CA LYS A 130 16.54 12.56 6.58
C LYS A 130 16.63 11.20 7.26
N SER A 131 17.63 10.99 8.11
CA SER A 131 17.88 9.69 8.75
C SER A 131 16.74 9.23 9.67
N ASP A 132 15.91 10.13 10.17
CA ASP A 132 14.79 9.85 11.08
C ASP A 132 13.42 9.73 10.37
N ASP A 133 13.39 9.88 9.04
CA ASP A 133 12.17 9.79 8.21
C ASP A 133 11.32 8.55 8.51
N LEU A 134 10.01 8.68 8.27
CA LEU A 134 9.14 7.52 8.19
C LEU A 134 9.59 6.61 7.05
N ARG A 135 9.67 5.32 7.31
CA ARG A 135 10.26 4.34 6.41
C ARG A 135 9.28 3.80 5.39
N TRP A 136 8.01 3.65 5.78
CA TRP A 136 6.96 3.17 4.90
C TRP A 136 5.56 3.46 5.45
N ASN A 137 4.54 3.10 4.67
CA ASN A 137 3.15 3.11 5.12
C ASN A 137 2.98 2.22 6.35
N PHE A 138 2.07 2.61 7.25
CA PHE A 138 1.76 1.91 8.49
C PHE A 138 2.85 1.95 9.57
N GLU A 139 3.76 2.92 9.56
CA GLU A 139 4.59 3.20 10.74
C GLU A 139 3.72 3.76 11.87
N LYS A 140 3.94 3.31 13.12
CA LYS A 140 3.07 3.67 14.26
C LYS A 140 3.82 4.39 15.36
N PHE A 141 3.16 5.34 16.01
CA PHE A 141 3.64 6.00 17.23
C PHE A 141 2.63 5.76 18.34
N LEU A 142 3.11 5.32 19.50
CA LEU A 142 2.29 5.23 20.71
C LEU A 142 2.57 6.44 21.59
N ILE A 143 1.50 7.16 21.93
CA ILE A 143 1.52 8.40 22.71
C ILE A 143 0.89 8.12 24.07
N ASP A 144 1.49 8.65 25.14
CA ASP A 144 0.98 8.49 26.50
C ASP A 144 -0.15 9.46 26.85
N ARG A 145 -0.78 9.24 28.01
CA ARG A 145 -1.90 10.07 28.52
C ARG A 145 -1.53 11.53 28.77
N THR A 146 -0.23 11.86 28.79
CA THR A 146 0.26 13.24 28.95
C THR A 146 0.55 13.91 27.60
N GLY A 147 0.28 13.20 26.48
CA GLY A 147 0.54 13.67 25.13
C GLY A 147 1.99 13.49 24.68
N ARG A 148 2.80 12.71 25.40
CA ARG A 148 4.22 12.50 25.07
C ARG A 148 4.43 11.21 24.27
N PRO A 149 5.30 11.23 23.25
CA PRO A 149 5.68 10.01 22.53
C PRO A 149 6.34 9.00 23.46
N TRP A 150 5.87 7.75 23.39
CA TRP A 150 6.35 6.66 24.23
C TRP A 150 7.17 5.64 23.44
N ARG A 151 6.71 5.28 22.23
CA ARG A 151 7.41 4.33 21.34
C ARG A 151 7.02 4.54 19.89
N ARG A 152 7.95 4.20 18.99
CA ARG A 152 7.77 4.13 17.53
C ARG A 152 7.93 2.68 17.08
N PHE A 153 7.07 2.22 16.18
CA PHE A 153 7.00 0.84 15.73
C PHE A 153 7.18 0.75 14.23
N ASP A 154 7.97 -0.23 13.79
CA ASP A 154 8.26 -0.44 12.37
C ASP A 154 6.97 -0.70 11.58
N PRO A 155 6.89 -0.31 10.29
CA PRO A 155 5.81 -0.69 9.40
C PRO A 155 5.41 -2.17 9.47
N THR A 156 6.39 -3.08 9.61
CA THR A 156 6.16 -4.53 9.65
C THR A 156 5.71 -5.05 11.01
N PHE A 157 5.79 -4.23 12.08
CA PHE A 157 5.33 -4.63 13.40
C PHE A 157 3.81 -4.80 13.38
N ASN A 158 3.35 -6.00 13.75
CA ASN A 158 1.93 -6.35 13.70
C ASN A 158 1.13 -5.48 14.69
N PRO A 159 0.06 -4.80 14.24
CA PRO A 159 -0.80 -4.01 15.12
C PRO A 159 -1.34 -4.79 16.33
N MET A 160 -1.60 -6.10 16.19
CA MET A 160 -2.10 -6.93 17.28
C MET A 160 -1.07 -7.10 18.41
N ASP A 161 0.22 -7.14 18.08
CA ASP A 161 1.30 -7.26 19.06
C ASP A 161 1.49 -5.97 19.88
N MET A 162 0.90 -4.84 19.41
CA MET A 162 0.92 -3.57 20.16
C MET A 162 0.03 -3.60 21.40
N ILE A 163 -0.90 -4.55 21.52
CA ILE A 163 -1.84 -4.62 22.65
C ILE A 163 -1.11 -4.69 23.98
N SER A 164 -0.04 -5.50 24.08
CA SER A 164 0.76 -5.64 25.30
C SER A 164 1.39 -4.30 25.72
N HIS A 165 1.91 -3.54 24.76
CA HIS A 165 2.51 -2.22 24.97
C HIS A 165 1.48 -1.15 25.33
N VAL A 166 0.29 -1.19 24.74
CA VAL A 166 -0.81 -0.32 25.14
C VAL A 166 -1.23 -0.61 26.57
N GLN A 167 -1.37 -1.89 26.95
CA GLN A 167 -1.71 -2.28 28.32
C GLN A 167 -0.64 -1.86 29.34
N GLU A 168 0.65 -2.00 28.98
CA GLU A 168 1.77 -1.51 29.76
C GLU A 168 1.64 0.00 30.02
N LEU A 169 1.36 0.78 28.96
CA LEU A 169 1.26 2.24 29.05
C LEU A 169 0.06 2.71 29.89
N ILE A 170 -1.06 2.00 29.82
CA ILE A 170 -2.25 2.27 30.64
C ILE A 170 -1.94 2.07 32.13
N LYS A 171 -1.20 1.01 32.47
CA LYS A 171 -0.83 0.67 33.85
C LYS A 171 0.28 1.57 34.40
N ALA A 172 1.20 2.03 33.54
CA ALA A 172 2.36 2.82 33.95
C ALA A 172 1.95 4.22 34.49
N PRO A 173 2.56 4.70 35.59
CA PRO A 173 2.31 6.06 36.06
C PRO A 173 2.79 7.10 35.02
N PRO A 174 2.25 8.33 35.04
CA PRO A 174 2.70 9.40 34.14
C PRO A 174 4.21 9.60 34.21
N ARG A 175 4.88 9.69 33.06
CA ARG A 175 6.33 9.92 33.01
C ARG A 175 6.66 11.32 33.55
N ALA A 176 7.50 11.38 34.58
CA ALA A 176 8.05 12.64 35.06
C ALA A 176 8.78 13.39 33.91
N PRO A 177 8.70 14.72 33.84
CA PRO A 177 9.51 15.52 32.91
C PRO A 177 11.00 15.20 33.06
N GLY A 178 11.69 14.91 31.94
CA GLY A 178 13.16 14.79 31.91
C GLY A 178 13.76 13.39 32.04
N ARG A 179 12.97 12.32 32.16
CA ARG A 179 13.52 10.95 32.13
C ARG A 179 13.87 10.58 30.68
N LYS A 180 15.16 10.69 30.30
CA LYS A 180 15.68 10.13 29.05
C LYS A 180 15.36 8.63 29.03
N GLN A 181 14.85 8.14 27.91
CA GLN A 181 14.65 6.72 27.68
C GLN A 181 16.03 6.06 27.78
N ILE A 182 16.22 5.19 28.78
CA ILE A 182 17.42 4.36 28.86
C ILE A 182 17.31 3.45 27.65
N HIS A 183 18.15 3.71 26.63
CA HIS A 183 18.34 2.76 25.56
C HIS A 183 19.07 1.58 26.19
N ASP A 184 18.34 0.49 26.45
CA ASP A 184 18.99 -0.79 26.67
C ASP A 184 19.71 -1.14 25.36
N CYS A 185 21.02 -0.92 25.36
CA CYS A 185 21.91 -1.42 24.33
C CYS A 185 21.90 -2.95 24.41
N LEU A 186 21.47 -3.59 23.32
CA LEU A 186 21.89 -4.94 22.95
C LEU A 186 22.76 -4.83 21.71
#